data_AF-A0A3C1XF39-F1
#
_entry.id   AF-A0A3C1XF39-F1
#
_cell.length_a   1.000
_cell.length_b   1.000
_cell.length_c   1.000
_cell.angle_alpha   90.00
_cell.angle_beta   90.00
_cell.angle_gamma   90.00
#
_symmetry.space_group_name_H-M   'P 1'
#
loop_
_entity.id
_entity.type
_entity.pdbx_description
1 polymer ?
#
loop_
_entity_poly.entity_id
_entity_poly.type
_entity_poly.pdbx_seq_one_letter_code
_entity_poly.pdbx_strand_id
1 'polypeptide(L)' 'EFSDFNFVEVDRDEFMDLAIEWGIMGIPSFVTLENGKETGRLVNKLRKTKEEVSEFLKGVEERK' A
#
# COMPACT_ATOMS: atom_id res chain seq x y z
N GLU A 1 -16.56 -4.16 -0.27
CA GLU A 1 -15.77 -3.52 0.80
C GLU A 1 -14.65 -2.74 0.11
N PHE A 2 -14.43 -1.47 0.46
CA PHE A 2 -13.42 -0.59 -0.16
C PHE A 2 -13.71 -0.12 -1.60
N SER A 3 -14.98 0.14 -1.96
CA SER A 3 -15.35 0.60 -3.31
C SER A 3 -14.77 1.98 -3.69
N ASP A 4 -14.40 2.79 -2.69
CA ASP A 4 -13.80 4.12 -2.89
C ASP A 4 -12.29 4.05 -3.15
N PHE A 5 -11.66 2.87 -3.00
CA PHE A 5 -10.25 2.67 -3.28
C PHE A 5 -10.05 2.20 -4.73
N ASN A 6 -9.09 2.82 -5.41
CA ASN A 6 -8.57 2.33 -6.66
C ASN A 6 -7.33 1.48 -6.38
N PHE A 7 -7.44 0.17 -6.57
CA PHE A 7 -6.32 -0.75 -6.40
C PHE A 7 -5.48 -0.79 -7.66
N VAL A 8 -4.18 -0.54 -7.49
CA VAL A 8 -3.18 -0.63 -8.56
C VAL A 8 -2.11 -1.60 -8.10
N GLU A 9 -1.79 -2.56 -8.96
CA GLU A 9 -0.65 -3.45 -8.79
C GLU A 9 0.54 -2.89 -9.56
N VAL A 10 1.71 -2.93 -8.93
CA VAL A 10 2.97 -2.47 -9.54
C VAL A 10 4.00 -3.57 -9.30
N ASP A 11 4.58 -4.07 -10.38
CA ASP A 11 5.70 -4.99 -10.30
C ASP A 11 6.96 -4.22 -9.86
N ARG A 12 7.57 -4.68 -8.78
CA ARG A 12 8.71 -4.01 -8.17
C ARG A 12 9.97 -4.15 -9.01
N ASP A 13 10.16 -5.29 -9.67
CA ASP A 13 11.34 -5.58 -10.45
C ASP A 13 11.30 -4.84 -11.80
N GLU A 14 10.12 -4.62 -12.36
CA GLU A 14 9.91 -3.73 -13.53
C GLU A 14 10.08 -2.24 -13.19
N PHE A 15 9.68 -1.82 -11.98
CA PHE A 15 9.72 -0.41 -11.54
C PHE A 15 10.68 -0.20 -10.35
N MET A 16 11.91 -0.72 -10.46
CA MET A 16 12.88 -0.71 -9.37
C MET A 16 13.21 0.69 -8.85
N ASP A 17 13.41 1.67 -9.74
CA ASP A 17 13.74 3.05 -9.37
C ASP A 17 12.61 3.69 -8.53
N LEU A 18 11.36 3.46 -8.92
CA LEU A 18 10.18 3.90 -8.17
C LEU A 18 10.10 3.20 -6.82
N ALA A 19 10.33 1.89 -6.78
CA ALA A 19 10.34 1.14 -5.53
C ALA A 19 11.42 1.65 -4.56
N ILE A 20 12.60 2.04 -5.06
CA ILE A 20 13.67 2.65 -4.26
C ILE A 20 13.26 4.04 -3.77
N GLU A 21 12.72 4.90 -4.65
CA GLU A 21 12.26 6.26 -4.31
C GLU A 21 11.23 6.23 -3.17
N TRP A 22 10.32 5.26 -3.20
CA TRP A 22 9.27 5.10 -2.19
C TRP A 22 9.68 4.26 -0.97
N GLY A 23 10.91 3.75 -0.94
CA GLY A 23 11.44 2.95 0.17
C GLY A 23 10.81 1.55 0.29
N ILE A 24 10.32 0.99 -0.82
CA ILE A 24 9.70 -0.34 -0.89
C ILE A 24 10.79 -1.40 -0.98
N MET A 25 11.26 -1.84 0.19
CA MET A 25 12.40 -2.77 0.33
C MET A 25 12.02 -4.26 0.32
N GLY A 26 10.73 -4.60 0.40
CA GLY A 26 10.25 -5.98 0.38
C GLY A 26 8.81 -6.09 -0.09
N ILE A 27 8.45 -7.25 -0.64
CA ILE A 27 7.11 -7.56 -1.14
C ILE A 27 6.45 -8.66 -0.30
N PRO A 28 5.10 -8.69 -0.18
CA PRO A 28 4.16 -7.67 -0.67
C PRO A 28 4.20 -6.40 0.20
N SER A 29 3.96 -5.23 -0.39
CA SER A 29 3.88 -3.93 0.30
C SER A 29 2.71 -3.11 -0.22
N PHE A 30 2.06 -2.33 0.64
CA PHE A 30 0.91 -1.50 0.26
C PHE A 30 1.16 -0.05 0.67
N VAL A 31 0.80 0.88 -0.21
CA VAL A 31 0.82 2.32 0.03
C VAL A 31 -0.51 2.88 -0.45
N THR A 32 -1.12 3.77 0.34
CA THR A 32 -2.36 4.45 -0.04
C THR A 32 -2.05 5.91 -0.33
N LEU A 33 -2.63 6.41 -1.42
CA LEU A 33 -2.43 7.76 -1.91
C LEU A 33 -3.77 8.46 -2.08
N GLU A 34 -3.83 9.74 -1.74
CA GLU A 34 -4.94 10.62 -2.04
C GLU A 34 -4.41 11.95 -2.57
N ASN A 35 -4.87 12.38 -3.74
CA ASN A 35 -4.43 13.63 -4.39
C ASN A 35 -2.89 13.76 -4.50
N GLY A 36 -2.21 12.64 -4.77
CA GLY A 36 -0.75 12.56 -4.88
C GLY A 36 0.00 12.58 -3.54
N LYS A 37 -0.70 12.57 -2.40
CA LYS A 37 -0.10 12.51 -1.06
C LYS A 37 -0.30 11.14 -0.44
N GLU A 38 0.72 10.64 0.25
CA GLU A 38 0.62 9.41 1.03
C GLU A 38 -0.29 9.59 2.25
N THR A 39 -1.27 8.71 2.39
CA THR A 39 -2.20 8.66 3.53
C THR A 39 -1.90 7.50 4.47
N GLY A 40 -1.17 6.49 4.00
CA GLY A 40 -0.86 5.31 4.77
C GLY A 40 0.12 4.39 4.07
N ARG A 41 0.88 3.63 4.86
CA ARG A 41 1.80 2.61 4.38
C ARG A 41 1.74 1.36 5.23
N LEU A 42 1.76 0.21 4.56
CA LEU A 42 1.92 -1.11 5.16
C LEU A 42 3.12 -1.78 4.48
N VAL A 43 4.32 -1.36 4.88
CA VAL A 43 5.60 -1.81 4.33
C VAL A 43 6.36 -2.55 5.43
N ASN A 44 6.41 -3.88 5.34
CA ASN A 44 7.18 -4.73 6.23
C ASN A 44 7.47 -6.06 5.52
N LYS A 45 8.40 -6.85 6.08
CA LYS A 45 8.82 -8.15 5.53
C LYS A 45 7.87 -9.29 5.88
N LEU A 46 6.82 -9.03 6.66
CA LEU A 46 5.90 -10.06 7.11
C LEU A 46 4.90 -10.38 6.01
N ARG A 47 4.58 -11.67 5.89
CA ARG A 47 3.48 -12.11 5.05
C ARG A 47 2.19 -11.55 5.64
N LYS A 48 1.38 -10.89 4.81
CA LYS A 48 0.12 -10.27 5.22
C LYS A 48 -1.05 -11.19 4.93
N THR A 49 -1.99 -11.30 5.86
CA THR A 49 -3.30 -11.91 5.62
C THR A 49 -4.26 -10.90 5.00
N LYS A 50 -5.37 -11.40 4.43
CA LYS A 50 -6.44 -10.55 3.92
C LYS A 50 -7.03 -9.67 5.04
N GLU A 51 -7.12 -10.19 6.25
CA GLU A 51 -7.66 -9.47 7.41
C GLU A 51 -6.75 -8.30 7.79
N GLU A 52 -5.43 -8.52 7.88
CA GLU A 52 -4.47 -7.44 8.18
C GLU A 52 -4.51 -6.30 7.16
N VAL A 53 -4.61 -6.65 5.86
CA VAL A 53 -4.75 -5.65 4.80
C VAL A 53 -6.10 -4.92 4.93
N SER A 54 -7.18 -5.64 5.25
CA SER A 54 -8.50 -5.04 5.40
C SER A 54 -8.58 -4.10 6.61
N GLU A 55 -7.97 -4.47 7.74
CA GLU A 55 -7.86 -3.61 8.92
C GLU A 55 -7.02 -2.36 8.63
N PHE A 56 -5.91 -2.51 7.90
CA PHE A 56 -5.12 -1.37 7.46
C PHE A 56 -5.94 -0.39 6.62
N LEU A 57 -6.67 -0.89 5.61
CA LEU A 57 -7.48 -0.05 4.73
C LEU A 57 -8.63 0.65 5.48
N LYS A 58 -9.31 -0.06 6.40
CA LYS A 58 -10.33 0.55 7.28
C LYS A 58 -9.74 1.69 8.09
N GLY A 59 -8.56 1.50 8.68
CA GLY A 59 -7.89 2.55 9.42
C GLY A 59 -7.46 3.75 8.56
N VAL A 60 -7.22 3.57 7.27
CA VAL A 60 -6.96 4.70 6.35
C VAL A 60 -8.27 5.46 6.05
N GLU A 61 -9.36 4.74 5.81
CA GLU A 61 -10.68 5.32 5.55
C GLU A 61 -11.20 6.13 6.75
N GLU A 62 -11.01 5.65 7.97
CA GLU A 62 -11.39 6.35 9.21
C GLU A 62 -10.58 7.64 9.49
N ARG A 63 -9.43 7.81 8.82
CA ARG A 63 -8.55 8.98 8.98
C ARG A 63 -8.76 10.06 7.91
N LYS A 64 -9.60 9.81 6.90
CA LYS A 64 -10.06 10.84 5.97
C LYS A 64 -11.00 11.82 6.67
#